data_AF-A0A7U9WRF7-F1
#
_entry.id   AF-A0A7U9WRF7-F1
#
_cell.length_a   1.000
_cell.length_b   1.000
_cell.length_c   1.000
_cell.angle_alpha   90.00
_cell.angle_beta   90.00
_cell.angle_gamma   90.00
#
_symmetry.space_group_name_H-M   'P 1'
#
loop_
_entity.id
_entity.type
_entity.pdbx_description
1 polymer ?
#
loop_
_entity_poly.entity_id
_entity_poly.type
_entity_poly.pdbx_seq_one_letter_code
_entity_poly.pdbx_strand_id
1 'polypeptide(L)'
;MKIATLLFTYHRSYHTGQVISALKRSTIQPQKLFVFQDGLKQGDDEFQWREVNNLINGIDWCDKEVIIAEYNKGLANSIVAGINYAFREYDAVIVLEDDCVPTVNFIDFMQQCFDKYKDKKDVYSVSGYSWPITLEKTEYDVYGGGRISSWGWGTWKDRWCSYEKDYELASKMKKDKNASENLALWGMDLEDTLVGNVRGICDSWAVFWALNVIAKKRDLHKPL
;
A
#
# COMPACT_ATOMS: atom_id res chain seq x y z
N MET A 1 -2.60 -5.00 19.26
CA MET A 1 -2.98 -5.22 17.86
C MET A 1 -1.79 -5.82 17.12
N LYS A 2 -1.97 -6.89 16.37
CA LYS A 2 -0.92 -7.54 15.58
C LYS A 2 -0.73 -6.79 14.26
N ILE A 3 0.49 -6.32 14.00
CA ILE A 3 0.81 -5.54 12.79
C ILE A 3 1.87 -6.28 11.98
N ALA A 4 1.58 -6.56 10.72
CA ALA A 4 2.54 -7.13 9.78
C ALA A 4 3.10 -6.04 8.87
N THR A 5 4.41 -6.05 8.62
CA THR A 5 5.02 -5.26 7.54
C THR A 5 5.22 -6.16 6.34
N LEU A 6 4.78 -5.72 5.17
CA LEU A 6 4.85 -6.44 3.91
C LEU A 6 5.79 -5.68 2.98
N LEU A 7 6.78 -6.39 2.42
CA LEU A 7 7.67 -5.87 1.40
C LEU A 7 7.46 -6.68 0.11
N PHE A 8 7.03 -6.01 -0.96
CA PHE A 8 6.86 -6.61 -2.29
C PHE A 8 8.07 -6.28 -3.16
N THR A 9 8.66 -7.31 -3.76
CA THR A 9 9.89 -7.22 -4.53
C THR A 9 9.79 -8.02 -5.83
N TYR A 10 10.64 -7.69 -6.79
CA TYR A 10 10.80 -8.51 -8.00
C TYR A 10 12.28 -8.72 -8.36
N HIS A 11 12.82 -7.92 -9.27
CA HIS A 11 14.18 -8.06 -9.81
C HIS A 11 14.97 -6.74 -9.80
N ARG A 12 14.73 -5.85 -8.83
CA ARG A 12 15.48 -4.58 -8.70
C ARG A 12 16.34 -4.62 -7.45
N SER A 13 17.47 -5.35 -7.51
CA SER A 13 18.31 -5.61 -6.33
C SER A 13 18.79 -4.35 -5.62
N TYR A 14 19.19 -3.31 -6.38
CA TYR A 14 19.59 -2.02 -5.81
C TYR A 14 18.48 -1.37 -4.97
N HIS A 15 17.28 -1.21 -5.55
CA HIS A 15 16.14 -0.57 -4.90
C HIS A 15 15.68 -1.39 -3.69
N THR A 16 15.54 -2.71 -3.86
CA THR A 16 15.21 -3.64 -2.77
C THR A 16 16.20 -3.52 -1.62
N GLY A 17 17.50 -3.47 -1.92
CA GLY A 17 18.55 -3.30 -0.93
C GLY A 17 18.45 -1.99 -0.16
N GLN A 18 18.03 -0.89 -0.81
CA GLN A 18 17.79 0.38 -0.13
C GLN A 18 16.63 0.28 0.87
N VAL A 19 15.50 -0.32 0.47
CA VAL A 19 14.33 -0.50 1.35
C VAL A 19 14.66 -1.38 2.54
N ILE A 20 15.31 -2.54 2.32
CA ILE A 20 15.75 -3.44 3.41
C ILE A 20 16.71 -2.73 4.37
N SER A 21 17.68 -1.98 3.83
CA SER A 21 18.65 -1.24 4.64
C SER A 21 17.98 -0.15 5.46
N ALA A 22 16.99 0.54 4.90
CA ALA A 22 16.22 1.54 5.62
C ALA A 22 15.35 0.92 6.71
N LEU A 23 14.65 -0.17 6.41
CA LEU A 23 13.87 -0.93 7.40
C LEU A 23 14.76 -1.40 8.56
N LYS A 24 15.95 -1.94 8.28
CA LYS A 24 16.94 -2.36 9.29
C LYS A 24 17.32 -1.22 10.24
N ARG A 25 17.39 0.02 9.74
CA ARG A 25 17.72 1.24 10.51
C ARG A 25 16.51 1.88 11.20
N SER A 26 15.32 1.28 11.11
CA SER A 26 14.13 1.82 11.77
C SER A 26 14.35 1.88 13.28
N THR A 27 13.86 2.97 13.87
CA THR A 27 13.83 3.19 15.33
C THR A 27 13.08 2.08 16.07
N ILE A 28 12.03 1.57 15.44
CA ILE A 28 11.27 0.39 15.88
C ILE A 28 11.28 -0.63 14.75
N GLN A 29 11.64 -1.87 15.08
CA GLN A 29 11.64 -2.97 14.12
C GLN A 29 10.19 -3.45 13.84
N PRO A 30 9.89 -3.96 12.63
CA PRO A 30 8.64 -4.66 12.34
C PRO A 30 8.39 -5.79 13.35
N GLN A 31 7.14 -5.96 13.79
CA GLN A 31 6.76 -7.12 14.62
C GLN A 31 6.93 -8.43 13.85
N LYS A 32 6.55 -8.41 12.57
CA LYS A 32 6.77 -9.46 11.57
C LYS A 32 7.00 -8.80 10.22
N LEU A 33 8.01 -9.25 9.47
CA LEU A 33 8.26 -8.84 8.09
C LEU A 33 7.93 -9.98 7.13
N PHE A 34 6.89 -9.84 6.32
CA PHE A 34 6.66 -10.71 5.18
C PHE A 34 7.33 -10.11 3.95
N VAL A 35 8.16 -10.89 3.27
CA VAL A 35 8.80 -10.46 2.03
C VAL A 35 8.29 -11.34 0.90
N PHE A 36 7.57 -10.72 -0.02
CA PHE A 36 7.02 -11.36 -1.21
C PHE A 36 7.93 -11.05 -2.38
N GLN A 37 8.48 -12.09 -3.02
CA GLN A 37 9.17 -11.97 -4.29
C GLN A 37 8.28 -12.58 -5.38
N ASP A 38 7.91 -11.78 -6.39
CA ASP A 38 7.14 -12.31 -7.52
C ASP A 38 8.02 -13.23 -8.40
N GLY A 39 7.39 -14.17 -9.10
CA GLY A 39 8.10 -15.16 -9.89
C GLY A 39 8.73 -14.55 -11.12
N LEU A 40 9.85 -15.12 -11.57
CA LEU A 40 10.58 -14.63 -12.73
C LEU A 40 9.76 -14.84 -14.01
N LYS A 41 9.55 -13.77 -14.77
CA LYS A 41 8.97 -13.83 -16.11
C LYS A 41 10.03 -14.25 -17.12
N GLN A 42 9.65 -15.07 -18.10
CA GLN A 42 10.57 -15.47 -19.16
C GLN A 42 11.13 -14.24 -19.89
N GLY A 43 12.46 -14.19 -20.01
CA GLY A 43 13.18 -13.11 -20.68
C GLY A 43 13.58 -11.94 -19.78
N ASP A 44 13.14 -11.93 -18.52
CA ASP A 44 13.56 -10.91 -17.55
C ASP A 44 14.95 -11.24 -16.95
N ASP A 45 15.53 -10.27 -16.26
CA ASP A 45 16.86 -10.36 -15.66
C ASP A 45 16.89 -11.35 -14.47
N GLU A 46 17.25 -12.59 -14.76
CA GLU A 46 17.42 -13.66 -13.77
C GLU A 46 18.51 -13.33 -12.74
N PHE A 47 19.58 -12.66 -13.15
CA PHE A 47 20.66 -12.30 -12.25
C PHE A 47 20.16 -11.33 -11.18
N GLN A 48 19.49 -10.25 -11.57
CA GLN A 48 18.92 -9.30 -10.62
C GLN A 48 17.85 -9.94 -9.73
N TRP A 49 17.04 -10.85 -10.27
CA TRP A 49 16.05 -11.60 -9.49
C TRP A 49 16.72 -12.49 -8.42
N ARG A 50 17.82 -13.18 -8.77
CA ARG A 50 18.62 -13.98 -7.81
C ARG A 50 19.30 -13.09 -6.77
N GLU A 51 19.77 -11.92 -7.14
CA GLU A 51 20.34 -10.96 -6.18
C GLU A 51 19.29 -10.46 -5.18
N VAL A 52 18.06 -10.15 -5.64
CA VAL A 52 16.94 -9.88 -4.72
C VAL A 52 16.70 -11.07 -3.79
N ASN A 53 16.72 -12.29 -4.32
CA ASN A 53 16.54 -13.50 -3.52
C ASN A 53 17.59 -13.64 -2.40
N ASN A 54 18.86 -13.36 -2.72
CA ASN A 54 19.95 -13.35 -1.75
C ASN A 54 19.72 -12.28 -0.67
N LEU A 55 19.33 -11.07 -1.06
CA LEU A 55 19.06 -9.96 -0.15
C LEU A 55 17.94 -10.27 0.85
N ILE A 56 16.78 -10.76 0.37
CA ILE A 56 15.62 -11.04 1.22
C ILE A 56 15.87 -12.22 2.16
N ASN A 57 16.60 -13.25 1.70
CA ASN A 57 17.00 -14.38 2.53
C ASN A 57 18.09 -14.02 3.55
N GLY A 58 18.87 -12.96 3.31
CA GLY A 58 19.88 -12.45 4.25
C GLY A 58 19.34 -11.61 5.42
N ILE A 59 18.05 -11.23 5.43
CA ILE A 59 17.46 -10.46 6.53
C ILE A 59 17.51 -11.26 7.85
N ASP A 60 18.22 -10.77 8.86
CA ASP A 60 18.48 -11.48 10.13
C ASP A 60 18.11 -10.65 11.37
N TRP A 61 17.62 -9.43 11.17
CA TRP A 61 17.45 -8.40 12.20
C TRP A 61 16.01 -8.25 12.71
N CYS A 62 15.05 -9.02 12.18
CA CYS A 62 13.68 -9.12 12.69
C CYS A 62 13.08 -10.50 12.40
N ASP A 63 11.95 -10.82 13.02
CA ASP A 63 11.16 -11.98 12.63
C ASP A 63 10.60 -11.78 11.22
N LYS A 64 10.93 -12.71 10.31
CA LYS A 64 10.56 -12.61 8.90
C LYS A 64 9.95 -13.90 8.36
N GLU A 65 9.29 -13.77 7.22
CA GLU A 65 8.91 -14.88 6.36
C GLU A 65 9.07 -14.47 4.90
N VAL A 66 9.77 -15.30 4.12
CA VAL A 66 10.02 -15.05 2.70
C VAL A 66 9.13 -15.97 1.88
N ILE A 67 8.35 -15.39 0.96
CA ILE A 67 7.42 -16.09 0.10
C ILE A 67 7.77 -15.76 -1.35
N ILE A 68 8.26 -16.76 -2.08
CA ILE A 68 8.65 -16.63 -3.48
C ILE A 68 7.58 -17.29 -4.34
N ALA A 69 7.07 -16.57 -5.34
CA ALA A 69 6.09 -17.11 -6.26
C ALA A 69 6.76 -18.00 -7.33
N GLU A 70 6.10 -19.11 -7.68
CA GLU A 70 6.58 -20.04 -8.72
C GLU A 70 6.53 -19.45 -10.13
N TYR A 71 5.60 -18.52 -10.37
CA TYR A 71 5.42 -17.82 -11.64
C TYR A 71 5.13 -16.34 -11.39
N ASN A 72 5.39 -15.50 -12.40
CA ASN A 72 5.09 -14.07 -12.34
C ASN A 72 3.57 -13.85 -12.27
N LYS A 73 3.07 -13.37 -11.12
CA LYS A 73 1.64 -13.10 -10.89
C LYS A 73 1.21 -11.74 -11.41
N GLY A 74 2.16 -10.82 -11.55
CA GLY A 74 1.90 -9.40 -11.76
C GLY A 74 1.75 -8.66 -10.44
N LEU A 75 2.01 -7.35 -10.47
CA LEU A 75 2.04 -6.49 -9.30
C LEU A 75 0.71 -6.50 -8.53
N ALA A 76 -0.42 -6.34 -9.24
CA ALA A 76 -1.72 -6.23 -8.59
C ALA A 76 -2.10 -7.51 -7.85
N ASN A 77 -1.89 -8.66 -8.50
CA ASN A 77 -2.20 -9.96 -7.90
C ASN A 77 -1.25 -10.27 -6.73
N SER A 78 0.03 -9.95 -6.87
CA SER A 78 1.02 -10.11 -5.80
C SER A 78 0.63 -9.32 -4.56
N ILE A 79 0.30 -8.04 -4.70
CA ILE A 79 -0.08 -7.18 -3.57
C ILE A 79 -1.37 -7.67 -2.90
N VAL A 80 -2.44 -7.89 -3.68
CA VAL A 80 -3.73 -8.34 -3.11
C VAL A 80 -3.58 -9.69 -2.41
N ALA A 81 -2.88 -10.65 -3.02
CA ALA A 81 -2.65 -11.96 -2.40
C ALA A 81 -1.81 -11.87 -1.12
N GLY A 82 -0.74 -11.07 -1.12
CA GLY A 82 0.13 -10.89 0.05
C GLY A 82 -0.57 -10.19 1.22
N ILE A 83 -1.40 -9.19 0.94
CA ILE A 83 -2.22 -8.53 1.96
C ILE A 83 -3.24 -9.53 2.55
N ASN A 84 -3.95 -10.27 1.69
CA ASN A 84 -4.90 -11.28 2.14
C ASN A 84 -4.22 -12.40 2.94
N TYR A 85 -3.00 -12.79 2.55
CA TYR A 85 -2.18 -13.76 3.28
C TYR A 85 -1.92 -13.29 4.72
N ALA A 86 -1.43 -12.06 4.89
CA ALA A 86 -1.11 -11.49 6.20
C ALA A 86 -2.36 -11.31 7.07
N PHE A 87 -3.48 -10.89 6.48
CA PHE A 87 -4.73 -10.71 7.23
C PHE A 87 -5.35 -12.00 7.75
N ARG A 88 -4.81 -13.18 7.46
CA ARG A 88 -5.24 -14.41 8.14
C ARG A 88 -4.91 -14.37 9.64
N GLU A 89 -3.82 -13.71 10.03
CA GLU A 89 -3.35 -13.68 11.42
C GLU A 89 -3.17 -12.27 12.01
N TYR A 90 -3.07 -11.24 11.16
CA TYR A 90 -2.77 -9.87 11.57
C TYR A 90 -4.00 -8.96 11.47
N ASP A 91 -4.03 -7.93 12.30
CA ASP A 91 -5.13 -6.98 12.41
C ASP A 91 -4.93 -5.77 11.48
N ALA A 92 -3.67 -5.40 11.21
CA ALA A 92 -3.28 -4.32 10.33
C ALA A 92 -2.00 -4.69 9.56
N VAL A 93 -1.82 -4.07 8.38
CA VAL A 93 -0.65 -4.25 7.53
C VAL A 93 -0.02 -2.93 7.16
N ILE A 94 1.31 -2.88 7.15
CA ILE A 94 2.13 -1.85 6.52
C ILE A 94 2.64 -2.43 5.20
N VAL A 95 2.57 -1.70 4.11
CA VAL A 95 2.91 -2.17 2.77
C VAL A 95 3.96 -1.25 2.15
N LEU A 96 5.06 -1.87 1.71
CA LEU A 96 6.15 -1.25 0.97
C LEU A 96 6.40 -2.04 -0.32
N GLU A 97 6.67 -1.33 -1.41
CA GLU A 97 7.21 -1.87 -2.65
C GLU A 97 8.74 -1.69 -2.67
N ASP A 98 9.43 -2.28 -3.64
CA ASP A 98 10.90 -2.25 -3.72
C ASP A 98 11.49 -0.85 -3.96
N ASP A 99 10.66 0.12 -4.33
CA ASP A 99 11.00 1.52 -4.54
C ASP A 99 10.46 2.47 -3.43
N CYS A 100 9.85 1.93 -2.37
CA CYS A 100 9.36 2.69 -1.23
C CYS A 100 10.38 2.70 -0.09
N VAL A 101 11.39 3.58 -0.13
CA VAL A 101 12.41 3.66 0.94
C VAL A 101 11.86 4.40 2.17
N PRO A 102 11.62 3.72 3.31
CA PRO A 102 11.05 4.36 4.50
C PRO A 102 12.05 5.24 5.24
N THR A 103 11.55 6.27 5.94
CA THR A 103 12.33 6.99 6.95
C THR A 103 12.50 6.17 8.22
N VAL A 104 13.49 6.51 9.05
CA VAL A 104 13.80 5.76 10.29
C VAL A 104 12.66 5.70 11.31
N ASN A 105 11.70 6.61 11.23
CA ASN A 105 10.52 6.67 12.11
C ASN A 105 9.24 6.14 11.43
N PHE A 106 9.31 5.65 10.19
CA PHE A 106 8.12 5.23 9.43
C PHE A 106 7.32 4.14 10.14
N ILE A 107 7.97 3.08 10.63
CA ILE A 107 7.28 1.97 11.32
C ILE A 107 6.58 2.46 12.59
N ASP A 108 7.27 3.27 13.39
CA ASP A 108 6.72 3.88 14.61
C ASP A 108 5.50 4.76 14.31
N PHE A 109 5.63 5.64 13.31
CA PHE A 109 4.53 6.47 12.82
C PHE A 109 3.29 5.65 12.41
N MET A 110 3.48 4.57 11.66
CA MET A 110 2.39 3.69 11.23
C MET A 110 1.71 3.00 12.41
N GLN A 111 2.49 2.50 13.39
CA GLN A 111 1.95 1.86 14.59
C GLN A 111 1.11 2.84 15.42
N GLN A 112 1.62 4.06 15.64
CA GLN A 112 0.90 5.11 16.36
C GLN A 112 -0.39 5.50 15.65
N CYS A 113 -0.36 5.69 14.34
CA CYS A 113 -1.55 5.98 13.55
C CYS A 113 -2.57 4.84 13.63
N PHE A 114 -2.12 3.59 13.53
CA PHE A 114 -3.04 2.47 13.61
C PHE A 114 -3.72 2.36 14.97
N ASP A 115 -3.02 2.62 16.06
CA ASP A 115 -3.63 2.61 17.40
C ASP A 115 -4.58 3.80 17.59
N LYS A 116 -4.17 5.01 17.17
CA LYS A 116 -4.97 6.23 17.27
C LYS A 116 -6.27 6.18 16.48
N TYR A 117 -6.25 5.59 15.29
CA TYR A 117 -7.38 5.60 14.35
C TYR A 117 -8.14 4.26 14.26
N LYS A 118 -7.80 3.26 15.08
CA LYS A 118 -8.46 1.93 15.05
C LYS A 118 -9.98 1.97 15.18
N ASP A 119 -10.51 2.93 15.94
CA ASP A 119 -11.95 3.10 16.19
C ASP A 119 -12.61 4.11 15.24
N LYS A 120 -11.83 4.93 14.52
CA LYS A 120 -12.33 5.84 13.47
C LYS A 120 -12.49 5.06 12.16
N LYS A 121 -13.69 4.51 11.91
CA LYS A 121 -13.98 3.64 10.75
C LYS A 121 -14.06 4.39 9.41
N ASP A 122 -14.11 5.70 9.44
CA ASP A 122 -13.99 6.61 8.30
C ASP A 122 -12.52 6.84 7.85
N VAL A 123 -11.54 6.39 8.64
CA VAL A 123 -10.13 6.32 8.26
C VAL A 123 -9.84 4.93 7.66
N TYR A 124 -9.56 4.92 6.36
CA TYR A 124 -9.35 3.69 5.59
C TYR A 124 -7.88 3.30 5.43
N SER A 125 -6.98 4.29 5.40
CA SER A 125 -5.56 4.07 5.12
C SER A 125 -4.73 5.13 5.82
N VAL A 126 -3.52 4.75 6.18
CA VAL A 126 -2.45 5.63 6.65
C VAL A 126 -1.37 5.62 5.56
N SER A 127 -0.83 6.78 5.19
CA SER A 127 0.26 6.88 4.22
C SER A 127 1.47 7.56 4.85
N GLY A 128 2.66 7.06 4.51
CA GLY A 128 3.96 7.71 4.77
C GLY A 128 4.40 8.64 3.64
N TYR A 129 3.62 8.75 2.56
CA TYR A 129 3.87 9.72 1.49
C TYR A 129 2.88 10.88 1.59
N SER A 130 3.40 12.10 1.59
CA SER A 130 2.63 13.32 1.47
C SER A 130 2.80 13.93 0.08
N TRP A 131 1.71 14.33 -0.54
CA TRP A 131 1.75 15.17 -1.74
C TRP A 131 2.50 16.48 -1.44
N PRO A 132 3.17 17.11 -2.44
CA PRO A 132 3.86 18.38 -2.26
C PRO A 132 2.84 19.52 -2.10
N ILE A 133 2.22 19.58 -0.93
CA ILE A 133 1.24 20.58 -0.55
C ILE A 133 1.82 21.48 0.53
N THR A 134 1.50 22.77 0.46
CA THR A 134 1.82 23.72 1.52
C THR A 134 0.67 23.71 2.51
N LEU A 135 0.96 23.31 3.75
CA LEU A 135 0.03 23.40 4.86
C LEU A 135 0.47 24.52 5.81
N GLU A 136 -0.51 25.20 6.39
CA GLU A 136 -0.22 26.08 7.52
C GLU A 136 0.34 25.26 8.68
N LYS A 137 1.33 25.81 9.38
CA LYS A 137 1.89 25.13 10.55
C LYS A 137 0.83 25.11 11.64
N THR A 138 0.41 23.91 12.02
CA THR A 138 -0.53 23.68 13.13
C THR A 138 0.15 22.84 14.22
N GLU A 139 -0.59 22.49 15.26
CA GLU A 139 -0.17 21.52 16.28
C GLU A 139 -0.24 20.05 15.79
N TYR A 140 -0.82 19.80 14.61
CA TYR A 140 -0.99 18.45 14.08
C TYR A 140 0.13 18.07 13.12
N ASP A 141 0.63 16.85 13.29
CA ASP A 141 1.67 16.26 12.41
C ASP A 141 1.09 15.45 11.25
N VAL A 142 -0.25 15.32 11.17
CA VAL A 142 -0.97 14.54 10.16
C VAL A 142 -2.17 15.30 9.62
N TYR A 143 -2.50 15.08 8.36
CA TYR A 143 -3.69 15.64 7.71
C TYR A 143 -4.54 14.55 7.05
N GLY A 144 -5.84 14.80 6.96
CA GLY A 144 -6.78 13.92 6.26
C GLY A 144 -6.83 14.22 4.77
N GLY A 145 -6.89 13.17 3.94
CA GLY A 145 -7.19 13.25 2.51
C GLY A 145 -8.43 12.44 2.14
N GLY A 146 -9.10 12.75 1.04
CA GLY A 146 -10.26 11.98 0.56
C GLY A 146 -9.91 10.73 -0.25
N ARG A 147 -8.62 10.46 -0.47
CA ARG A 147 -8.12 9.25 -1.15
C ARG A 147 -6.90 8.67 -0.46
N ILE A 148 -6.59 7.43 -0.82
CA ILE A 148 -5.37 6.72 -0.41
C ILE A 148 -4.15 7.14 -1.24
N SER A 149 -2.98 6.82 -0.74
CA SER A 149 -1.73 6.74 -1.51
C SER A 149 -1.21 5.31 -1.41
N SER A 150 -0.57 4.81 -2.47
CA SER A 150 0.05 3.48 -2.51
C SER A 150 1.54 3.49 -2.18
N TRP A 151 2.16 4.66 -2.00
CA TRP A 151 3.59 4.77 -1.70
C TRP A 151 3.83 4.75 -0.19
N GLY A 152 4.26 3.59 0.32
CA GLY A 152 4.45 3.37 1.75
C GLY A 152 3.18 3.65 2.54
N TRP A 153 2.33 2.65 2.69
CA TRP A 153 0.99 2.84 3.26
C TRP A 153 0.61 1.69 4.17
N GLY A 154 -0.59 1.76 4.72
CA GLY A 154 -1.11 0.65 5.48
C GLY A 154 -2.58 0.80 5.85
N THR A 155 -3.19 -0.31 6.22
CA THR A 155 -4.63 -0.38 6.50
C THR A 155 -4.92 -1.48 7.51
N TRP A 156 -6.15 -1.49 8.02
CA TRP A 156 -6.67 -2.50 8.92
C TRP A 156 -7.47 -3.55 8.15
N LYS A 157 -7.55 -4.76 8.71
CA LYS A 157 -8.24 -5.90 8.13
C LYS A 157 -9.72 -5.61 7.83
N ASP A 158 -10.41 -4.97 8.77
CA ASP A 158 -11.82 -4.60 8.69
C ASP A 158 -12.10 -3.43 7.74
N ARG A 159 -11.07 -2.74 7.25
CA ARG A 159 -11.17 -1.76 6.17
C ARG A 159 -10.87 -2.44 4.84
N TRP A 160 -9.77 -3.19 4.77
CA TRP A 160 -9.36 -3.90 3.56
C TRP A 160 -10.41 -4.88 3.03
N CYS A 161 -11.26 -5.45 3.89
CA CYS A 161 -12.34 -6.34 3.44
C CYS A 161 -13.34 -5.66 2.49
N SER A 162 -13.31 -4.33 2.33
CA SER A 162 -14.08 -3.60 1.31
C SER A 162 -13.35 -3.41 -0.02
N TYR A 163 -12.14 -3.95 -0.18
CA TYR A 163 -11.42 -3.92 -1.45
C TYR A 163 -12.16 -4.77 -2.48
N GLU A 164 -12.49 -4.16 -3.61
CA GLU A 164 -13.16 -4.83 -4.71
C GLU A 164 -12.63 -4.29 -6.04
N LYS A 165 -12.20 -5.20 -6.91
CA LYS A 165 -11.79 -4.88 -8.27
C LYS A 165 -13.02 -4.75 -9.17
N ASP A 166 -13.65 -3.57 -9.17
CA ASP A 166 -14.81 -3.24 -10.00
C ASP A 166 -14.47 -2.14 -11.02
N TYR A 167 -14.35 -2.52 -12.30
CA TYR A 167 -14.10 -1.59 -13.42
C TYR A 167 -15.27 -0.66 -13.71
N GLU A 168 -16.48 -0.97 -13.25
CA GLU A 168 -17.66 -0.13 -13.43
C GLU A 168 -17.87 0.86 -12.29
N LEU A 169 -17.09 0.77 -11.20
CA LEU A 169 -17.31 1.56 -9.99
C LEU A 169 -17.28 3.07 -10.27
N ALA A 170 -16.32 3.54 -11.08
CA ALA A 170 -16.27 4.95 -11.47
C ALA A 170 -17.55 5.40 -12.23
N SER A 171 -18.07 4.57 -13.12
CA SER A 171 -19.33 4.84 -13.84
C SER A 171 -20.53 4.82 -12.90
N LYS A 172 -20.58 3.90 -11.93
CA LYS A 172 -21.62 3.84 -10.89
C LYS A 172 -21.58 5.10 -10.02
N MET A 173 -20.38 5.55 -9.62
CA MET A 173 -20.19 6.78 -8.84
C MET A 173 -20.66 8.04 -9.58
N LYS A 174 -20.42 8.15 -10.89
CA LYS A 174 -20.88 9.28 -11.72
C LYS A 174 -22.42 9.43 -11.73
N LYS A 175 -23.19 8.39 -11.39
CA LYS A 175 -24.66 8.41 -11.32
C LYS A 175 -25.20 8.89 -9.97
N ASP A 176 -24.37 8.90 -8.93
CA ASP A 176 -24.73 9.42 -7.61
C ASP A 176 -24.09 10.79 -7.41
N LYS A 177 -24.87 11.79 -6.99
CA LYS A 177 -24.40 13.18 -6.91
C LYS A 177 -23.17 13.32 -5.98
N ASN A 178 -23.27 12.78 -4.77
CA ASN A 178 -22.21 12.94 -3.76
C ASN A 178 -20.95 12.14 -4.14
N ALA A 179 -21.11 10.92 -4.65
CA ALA A 179 -19.99 10.12 -5.11
C ALA A 179 -19.30 10.73 -6.34
N SER A 180 -20.07 11.36 -7.24
CA SER A 180 -19.54 12.07 -8.39
C SER A 180 -18.72 13.30 -7.99
N GLU A 181 -19.20 14.11 -7.04
CA GLU A 181 -18.46 15.25 -6.47
C GLU A 181 -17.15 14.79 -5.81
N ASN A 182 -17.20 13.72 -5.01
CA ASN A 182 -15.99 13.14 -4.42
C ASN A 182 -15.01 12.60 -5.46
N LEU A 183 -15.51 11.94 -6.52
CA LEU A 183 -14.68 11.45 -7.61
C LEU A 183 -14.01 12.59 -8.37
N ALA A 184 -14.72 13.70 -8.59
CA ALA A 184 -14.16 14.89 -9.23
C ALA A 184 -13.06 15.54 -8.37
N LEU A 185 -13.20 15.54 -7.04
CA LEU A 185 -12.20 16.10 -6.12
C LEU A 185 -10.97 15.20 -5.96
N TRP A 186 -11.17 13.89 -5.83
CA TRP A 186 -10.14 12.96 -5.36
C TRP A 186 -9.67 11.94 -6.41
N GLY A 187 -10.34 11.86 -7.56
CA GLY A 187 -10.16 10.79 -8.54
C GLY A 187 -9.84 11.22 -9.97
N MET A 188 -9.42 12.47 -10.19
CA MET A 188 -9.17 13.01 -11.54
C MET A 188 -8.23 12.15 -12.41
N ASP A 189 -7.22 11.51 -11.81
CA ASP A 189 -6.23 10.64 -12.45
C ASP A 189 -6.61 9.14 -12.48
N LEU A 190 -7.69 8.75 -11.79
CA LEU A 190 -8.05 7.35 -11.64
C LEU A 190 -8.67 6.76 -12.92
N GLU A 191 -9.38 7.58 -13.71
CA GLU A 191 -10.01 7.12 -14.95
C GLU A 191 -8.96 6.70 -16.00
N ASP A 192 -7.91 7.50 -16.18
CA ASP A 192 -6.79 7.15 -17.06
C ASP A 192 -6.06 5.90 -16.58
N THR A 193 -5.89 5.76 -15.27
CA THR A 193 -5.28 4.57 -14.67
C THR A 193 -6.14 3.32 -14.89
N LEU A 194 -7.47 3.42 -14.76
CA LEU A 194 -8.39 2.33 -15.05
C LEU A 194 -8.31 1.91 -16.53
N VAL A 195 -8.34 2.87 -17.45
CA VAL A 195 -8.24 2.60 -18.89
C VAL A 195 -6.89 1.98 -19.23
N GLY A 196 -5.80 2.46 -18.63
CA GLY A 196 -4.46 1.86 -18.75
C GLY A 196 -4.44 0.40 -18.28
N ASN A 197 -5.14 0.09 -17.19
CA ASN A 197 -5.29 -1.26 -16.66
C ASN A 197 -6.00 -2.19 -17.65
N VAL A 198 -7.13 -1.74 -18.23
CA VAL A 198 -7.90 -2.51 -19.23
C VAL A 198 -7.09 -2.74 -20.51
N ARG A 199 -6.28 -1.75 -20.91
CA ARG A 199 -5.41 -1.85 -22.09
C ARG A 199 -4.13 -2.66 -21.85
N GLY A 200 -3.87 -3.11 -20.62
CA GLY A 200 -2.63 -3.81 -20.26
C GLY A 200 -1.39 -2.92 -20.24
N ILE A 201 -1.57 -1.59 -20.17
CA ILE A 201 -0.48 -0.60 -20.07
C ILE A 201 0.08 -0.59 -18.64
N CYS A 202 -0.76 -0.84 -17.64
CA CYS A 202 -0.35 -0.95 -16.23
C CYS A 202 -1.09 -2.09 -15.52
N ASP A 203 -0.54 -2.55 -14.41
CA ASP A 203 -1.13 -3.56 -13.52
C ASP A 203 -1.32 -2.99 -12.11
N SER A 204 -2.17 -1.96 -12.02
CA SER A 204 -2.44 -1.24 -10.77
C SER A 204 -3.60 -1.85 -9.99
N TRP A 205 -3.34 -2.22 -8.73
CA TRP A 205 -4.36 -2.52 -7.72
C TRP A 205 -4.86 -1.25 -7.03
N ALA A 206 -3.99 -0.23 -6.91
CA ALA A 206 -4.22 0.97 -6.11
C ALA A 206 -5.39 1.81 -6.62
N VAL A 207 -5.64 1.80 -7.94
CA VAL A 207 -6.78 2.49 -8.54
C VAL A 207 -8.11 1.98 -8.01
N PHE A 208 -8.26 0.66 -7.84
CA PHE A 208 -9.48 0.07 -7.29
C PHE A 208 -9.62 0.42 -5.81
N TRP A 209 -8.51 0.34 -5.05
CA TRP A 209 -8.54 0.70 -3.64
C TRP A 209 -8.91 2.17 -3.43
N ALA A 210 -8.36 3.08 -4.23
CA ALA A 210 -8.72 4.49 -4.21
C ALA A 210 -10.22 4.69 -4.52
N LEU A 211 -10.75 4.04 -5.56
CA LEU A 211 -12.18 4.12 -5.89
C LEU A 211 -13.07 3.57 -4.77
N ASN A 212 -12.73 2.42 -4.18
CA ASN A 212 -13.49 1.86 -3.06
C ASN A 212 -13.55 2.85 -1.89
N VAL A 213 -12.44 3.51 -1.55
CA VAL A 213 -12.38 4.49 -0.45
C VAL A 213 -13.16 5.76 -0.79
N ILE A 214 -12.99 6.33 -1.99
CA ILE A 214 -13.71 7.54 -2.42
C ILE A 214 -15.23 7.29 -2.44
N ALA A 215 -15.66 6.11 -2.91
CA ALA A 215 -17.08 5.73 -2.96
C ALA A 215 -17.74 5.59 -1.58
N LYS A 216 -16.96 5.28 -0.53
CA LYS A 216 -17.47 5.07 0.84
C LYS A 216 -17.45 6.33 1.69
N LYS A 217 -16.61 7.32 1.36
CA LYS A 217 -16.61 8.61 2.08
C LYS A 217 -17.90 9.38 1.77
N ARG A 218 -18.81 9.43 2.73
CA ARG A 218 -19.96 10.33 2.73
C ARG A 218 -19.63 11.48 3.71
N ASP A 219 -19.58 12.70 3.17
CA ASP A 219 -19.43 13.99 3.86
C ASP A 219 -18.08 14.32 4.53
N LEU A 220 -17.26 15.14 3.83
CA LEU A 220 -16.01 15.72 4.34
C LEU A 220 -16.18 17.12 4.98
N HIS A 221 -17.39 17.53 5.36
CA HIS A 221 -17.62 18.84 5.98
C HIS A 221 -17.31 18.92 7.48
N LYS A 222 -16.53 17.98 8.05
CA LYS A 222 -16.07 18.09 9.44
C LYS A 222 -14.55 17.91 9.52
N PRO A 223 -13.82 18.86 10.13
CA PRO A 223 -12.41 18.65 10.46
C PRO A 223 -12.27 17.48 11.45
N LEU A 224 -11.16 16.73 11.32
CA LEU A 224 -10.81 15.55 12.11
C LEU A 224 -10.39 15.87 13.54
#